data_AF-A0A2V8UWX7-F1
#
_entry.id   AF-A0A2V8UWX7-F1
#
_cell.length_a   1.000
_cell.length_b   1.000
_cell.length_c   1.000
_cell.angle_alpha   90.00
_cell.angle_beta   90.00
_cell.angle_gamma   90.00
#
_symmetry.space_group_name_H-M   'P 1'
#
loop_
_entity.id
_entity.type
_entity.pdbx_description
1 polymer ?
#
loop_
_entity_poly.entity_id
_entity_poly.type
_entity_poly.pdbx_seq_one_letter_code
_entity_poly.pdbx_strand_id
1 'polypeptide(L)'
;FEFCRKLLKAPVERCYSTVYDLTEDKLGRTFDLVFMGDILLHTLNPLDALAAVAPLCRGTLVLSQTLPNEPGEKPAMLYVGGDSPESDEVSWWLP
;
A
#
# COMPACT_ATOMS: atom_id res chain seq x y z
N PHE A 1 -14.32 10.07 9.18
CA PHE A 1 -13.65 9.07 10.04
C PHE A 1 -13.89 9.33 11.53
N GLU A 2 -13.31 10.38 12.14
CA GLU A 2 -13.34 10.56 13.62
C GLU A 2 -14.73 10.60 14.24
N PHE A 3 -15.70 11.23 13.57
CA PHE A 3 -17.09 11.25 14.04
C PHE A 3 -17.66 9.83 14.20
N CYS A 4 -17.60 9.01 13.14
CA CYS A 4 -18.06 7.63 13.16
C CYS A 4 -17.26 6.78 14.16
N ARG A 5 -15.93 6.95 14.22
CA ARG A 5 -15.07 6.24 15.17
C ARG A 5 -15.52 6.47 16.62
N LYS A 6 -15.78 7.73 17.00
CA LYS A 6 -16.25 8.10 18.34
C LYS A 6 -17.63 7.53 18.64
N LEU A 7 -18.57 7.63 17.69
CA LEU A 7 -19.92 7.07 17.86
C LEU A 7 -19.92 5.55 18.02
N LEU A 8 -19.11 4.85 17.21
CA LEU A 8 -19.01 3.39 17.25
C LEU A 8 -18.08 2.87 18.35
N LYS A 9 -17.40 3.77 19.09
CA LYS A 9 -16.34 3.44 20.05
C LYS A 9 -15.30 2.47 19.45
N ALA A 10 -15.00 2.64 18.17
CA ALA A 10 -14.15 1.73 17.44
C ALA A 10 -12.69 1.88 17.92
N PRO A 11 -12.01 0.77 18.27
CA PRO A 11 -10.63 0.79 18.78
C PRO A 11 -9.61 0.89 17.62
N VAL A 12 -9.87 1.81 16.69
CA VAL A 12 -9.01 2.04 15.53
C VAL A 12 -8.29 3.38 15.69
N GLU A 13 -7.11 3.47 15.12
CA GLU A 13 -6.31 4.70 15.10
C GLU A 13 -5.98 5.04 13.65
N ARG A 14 -5.99 6.33 13.32
CA ARG A 14 -5.58 6.80 11.99
C ARG A 14 -4.25 7.52 12.09
N CYS A 15 -3.24 6.99 11.40
CA CYS A 15 -1.95 7.64 11.21
C CYS A 15 -1.94 8.37 9.86
N TYR A 16 -1.53 9.64 9.85
CA TYR A 16 -1.30 10.38 8.60
C TYR A 16 0.17 10.25 8.22
N SER A 17 0.46 9.46 7.20
CA SER A 17 1.81 9.13 6.76
C SER A 17 1.80 8.67 5.30
N THR A 18 2.93 8.81 4.61
CA THR A 18 3.19 8.00 3.42
C THR A 18 3.65 6.59 3.87
N VAL A 19 3.59 5.60 2.97
CA VAL A 19 4.10 4.25 3.24
C VAL A 19 5.60 4.24 3.54
N TYR A 20 6.35 5.16 2.92
CA TYR A 20 7.80 5.29 3.07
C TYR A 20 8.22 5.82 4.44
N ASP A 21 7.37 6.62 5.08
CA ASP A 21 7.66 7.23 6.38
C ASP A 21 7.19 6.39 7.56
N LEU A 22 6.73 5.15 7.32
CA LEU A 22 6.28 4.26 8.39
C LEU A 22 7.49 3.65 9.09
N THR A 23 7.56 3.84 10.42
CA THR A 23 8.59 3.25 11.28
C THR A 23 7.95 2.77 12.59
N GLU A 24 8.63 1.87 13.30
CA GLU A 24 8.15 1.40 14.61
C GLU A 24 8.02 2.57 15.59
N ASP A 25 9.00 3.48 15.62
CA ASP A 25 8.96 4.69 16.47
C ASP A 25 7.74 5.57 16.18
N LYS A 26 7.37 5.73 14.91
CA LYS A 26 6.22 6.55 14.51
C LYS A 26 4.89 5.90 14.86
N LEU A 27 4.82 4.57 14.77
CA LEU A 27 3.59 3.80 15.04
C LEU A 27 3.49 3.35 16.50
N GLY A 28 4.58 3.42 17.25
CA GLY A 28 4.73 2.94 18.63
C GLY A 28 4.67 1.43 18.79
N ARG A 29 4.62 0.66 17.68
CA ARG A 29 4.45 -0.80 17.67
C ARG A 29 4.74 -1.40 16.31
N THR A 30 4.87 -2.73 16.32
CA THR A 30 4.79 -3.61 15.15
C THR A 30 3.48 -4.41 15.17
N PHE A 31 3.18 -5.08 14.07
CA PHE A 31 1.90 -5.74 13.83
C PHE A 31 2.11 -7.21 13.47
N ASP A 32 1.22 -8.06 13.96
CA ASP A 32 1.13 -9.48 13.59
C ASP A 32 0.48 -9.70 12.21
N LEU A 33 -0.32 -8.75 11.76
CA LEU A 33 -0.92 -8.70 10.44
C LEU A 33 -0.78 -7.30 9.84
N VAL A 34 -0.24 -7.21 8.62
CA VAL A 34 -0.26 -5.99 7.81
C VAL A 34 -1.05 -6.26 6.53
N PHE A 35 -1.99 -5.39 6.23
CA PHE A 35 -2.77 -5.42 4.99
C PHE A 35 -2.43 -4.20 4.13
N MET A 36 -1.99 -4.44 2.90
CA MET A 36 -1.72 -3.42 1.89
C MET A 36 -2.66 -3.63 0.71
N GLY A 37 -3.73 -2.82 0.63
CA GLY A 37 -4.70 -2.86 -0.47
C GLY A 37 -4.41 -1.79 -1.50
N ASP A 38 -4.10 -2.20 -2.73
CA ASP A 38 -3.79 -1.35 -3.89
C ASP A 38 -2.75 -0.26 -3.61
N ILE A 39 -1.83 -0.47 -2.67
CA ILE A 39 -0.84 0.57 -2.32
C ILE A 39 0.28 0.62 -3.35
N LEU A 40 0.88 -0.52 -3.69
CA LEU A 40 2.15 -0.51 -4.40
C LEU A 40 1.98 0.13 -5.79
N LEU A 41 0.94 -0.22 -6.54
CA LEU A 41 0.66 0.33 -7.88
C LEU A 41 0.51 1.86 -7.93
N HIS A 42 0.33 2.54 -6.79
CA HIS A 42 0.30 4.01 -6.68
C HIS A 42 1.62 4.63 -6.21
N THR A 43 2.65 3.83 -5.97
CA THR A 43 3.93 4.26 -5.39
C THR A 43 5.00 4.43 -6.47
N LEU A 44 5.95 5.35 -6.27
CA LEU A 44 7.06 5.54 -7.21
C LEU A 44 8.08 4.40 -7.15
N ASN A 45 8.36 3.89 -5.95
CA ASN A 45 9.24 2.76 -5.71
C ASN A 45 8.51 1.68 -4.87
N PRO A 46 7.97 0.61 -5.49
CA PRO A 46 7.32 -0.50 -4.79
C PRO A 46 8.20 -1.22 -3.77
N LEU A 47 9.47 -1.44 -4.13
CA LEU A 47 10.38 -2.24 -3.33
C LEU A 47 10.75 -1.48 -2.06
N ASP A 48 10.94 -0.17 -2.14
CA ASP A 48 11.14 0.67 -0.96
C ASP A 48 9.89 0.69 -0.06
N ALA A 49 8.68 0.68 -0.65
CA ALA A 49 7.44 0.62 0.13
C ALA A 49 7.32 -0.72 0.88
N LEU A 50 7.65 -1.82 0.23
CA LEU A 50 7.72 -3.14 0.88
C LEU A 50 8.81 -3.19 1.95
N ALA A 51 9.99 -2.63 1.68
CA ALA A 51 11.10 -2.59 2.64
C ALA A 51 10.76 -1.76 3.88
N ALA A 52 10.01 -0.65 3.74
CA ALA A 52 9.53 0.17 4.85
C ALA A 52 8.54 -0.60 5.74
N VAL A 53 7.67 -1.42 5.14
CA VAL A 53 6.63 -2.18 5.86
C VAL A 53 7.16 -3.48 6.47
N ALA A 54 8.16 -4.11 5.84
CA ALA A 54 8.74 -5.38 6.28
C ALA A 54 9.09 -5.45 7.78
N PRO A 55 9.84 -4.47 8.37
CA PRO A 55 10.18 -4.52 9.80
C PRO A 55 8.96 -4.29 10.72
N LEU A 56 7.86 -3.74 10.20
CA LEU A 56 6.64 -3.48 10.94
C LEU A 56 5.73 -4.71 11.03
N CYS A 57 5.99 -5.74 10.23
CA CYS A 57 5.19 -6.95 10.15
C CYS A 57 5.93 -8.15 10.79
N ARG A 58 5.49 -8.57 11.98
CA ARG A 58 6.05 -9.76 12.66
C ARG A 58 5.44 -11.08 12.20
N GLY A 59 4.26 -11.03 11.58
CA GLY A 59 3.51 -12.21 11.14
C GLY A 59 3.25 -12.18 9.64
N THR A 60 2.03 -11.88 9.25
CA THR A 60 1.57 -12.02 7.85
C THR A 60 1.42 -10.66 7.17
N LEU A 61 2.02 -10.53 5.99
CA LEU A 61 1.72 -9.45 5.05
C LEU A 61 0.70 -9.95 4.02
N VAL A 62 -0.45 -9.30 3.93
CA VAL A 62 -1.45 -9.51 2.89
C VAL A 62 -1.36 -8.35 1.91
N LEU A 63 -0.91 -8.63 0.69
CA LEU A 63 -0.90 -7.70 -0.42
C LEU A 63 -2.09 -8.00 -1.32
N SER A 64 -3.05 -7.07 -1.37
CA SER A 64 -4.25 -7.18 -2.20
C SER A 64 -4.17 -6.14 -3.30
N GLN A 65 -3.79 -6.57 -4.50
CA GLN A 65 -3.72 -5.71 -5.66
C GLN A 65 -3.84 -6.51 -6.96
N THR A 66 -4.10 -5.82 -8.06
CA THR A 66 -4.05 -6.42 -9.40
C THR A 66 -2.64 -6.87 -9.73
N LEU A 67 -2.49 -8.14 -10.11
CA LEU A 67 -1.26 -8.72 -10.65
C LEU A 67 -1.55 -9.21 -12.09
N PRO A 68 -0.55 -9.24 -12.98
CA PRO A 68 -0.69 -9.94 -14.25
C PRO A 68 -1.06 -11.41 -14.03
N ASN A 69 -1.81 -11.95 -14.99
CA ASN A 69 -2.19 -13.36 -14.97
C ASN A 69 -1.00 -14.30 -15.24
N GLU A 70 -0.04 -13.86 -16.05
CA GLU A 70 1.14 -14.66 -16.42
C GLU A 70 2.46 -13.95 -16.05
N PRO A 71 3.34 -14.60 -15.26
CA PRO A 71 4.67 -14.06 -14.97
C PRO A 71 5.49 -13.88 -16.26
N GLY A 72 5.92 -12.65 -16.54
CA GLY A 72 6.78 -12.34 -17.67
C GLY A 72 6.07 -12.01 -19.00
N GLU A 73 4.73 -11.98 -19.03
CA GLU A 73 3.99 -11.47 -20.20
C GLU A 73 4.27 -9.97 -20.43
N LYS A 74 4.49 -9.24 -19.33
CA LYS A 74 4.82 -7.81 -19.31
C LYS A 74 6.07 -7.56 -18.46
N PRO A 75 6.77 -6.42 -18.68
CA PRO A 75 7.85 -6.01 -17.78
C PRO A 75 7.33 -5.93 -16.34
N ALA A 76 8.15 -6.36 -15.36
CA ALA A 76 7.81 -6.34 -13.93
C ALA A 76 7.50 -4.94 -13.35
N MET A 77 7.74 -3.90 -14.15
CA MET A 77 7.30 -2.53 -13.91
C MET A 77 6.95 -1.91 -15.27
N LEU A 78 5.66 -1.70 -15.54
CA LEU A 78 5.17 -1.00 -16.73
C LEU A 78 4.41 0.26 -16.30
N TYR A 79 4.84 1.44 -16.76
CA TYR A 79 4.10 2.69 -16.58
C TYR A 79 2.89 2.72 -17.52
N VAL A 80 1.68 2.95 -16.98
CA VAL A 80 0.40 2.81 -17.72
C VAL A 80 -0.49 4.05 -17.70
N GLY A 81 -0.01 5.21 -17.23
CA GLY A 81 -0.78 6.45 -17.17
C GLY A 81 -0.16 7.64 -17.91
N GLY A 82 -0.80 8.81 -17.86
CA GLY A 82 -0.26 10.09 -18.32
C GLY A 82 -0.55 10.47 -19.77
N ASP A 83 -1.27 9.62 -20.53
CA ASP A 83 -1.65 9.92 -21.92
C ASP A 83 -3.00 10.63 -22.00
N SER A 84 -3.98 10.25 -21.17
CA SER A 84 -5.33 10.86 -21.16
C SER A 84 -6.01 10.73 -19.78
N PRO A 85 -6.16 11.82 -19.02
CA PRO A 85 -6.71 11.80 -17.67
C PRO A 85 -8.11 11.18 -17.51
N GLU A 86 -8.88 11.12 -18.59
CA GLU A 86 -10.25 10.57 -18.59
C GLU A 86 -10.29 9.05 -18.83
N SER A 87 -9.21 8.47 -19.34
CA SER A 87 -9.14 7.06 -19.77
C SER A 87 -7.97 6.28 -19.18
N ASP A 88 -7.03 6.96 -18.53
CA ASP A 88 -5.88 6.32 -17.90
C ASP A 88 -6.32 5.42 -16.74
N GLU A 89 -5.63 4.29 -16.57
CA GLU A 89 -5.77 3.53 -15.33
C GLU A 89 -5.32 4.39 -14.14
N VAL A 90 -5.96 4.22 -12.99
CA VAL A 90 -5.51 4.83 -11.72
C VAL A 90 -4.21 4.18 -11.19
N SER A 91 -3.47 3.48 -12.03
CA SER A 91 -2.24 2.78 -11.71
C SER A 91 -1.05 3.57 -12.25
N TRP A 92 -0.04 3.82 -11.41
CA TRP A 92 1.24 4.34 -11.89
C TRP A 92 2.05 3.25 -12.56
N TRP A 93 1.95 2.01 -12.06
CA TRP A 93 2.56 0.86 -12.68
C TRP A 93 1.79 -0.43 -12.40
N LEU A 94 1.97 -1.40 -13.30
CA LEU A 94 1.53 -2.78 -13.12
C LEU A 94 2.76 -3.67 -12.88
N PRO A 95 2.71 -4.62 -11.91
CA PRO A 95 3.76 -5.62 -11.74
C PRO A 95 3.82 -6.59 -12.93
#